data_AF-A0A328EDM9-F1
#
_entry.id   AF-A0A328EDM9-F1
#
_cell.length_a   1.000
_cell.length_b   1.000
_cell.length_c   1.000
_cell.angle_alpha   90.00
_cell.angle_beta   90.00
_cell.angle_gamma   90.00
#
_symmetry.space_group_name_H-M   'P 1'
#
loop_
_entity.id
_entity.type
_entity.pdbx_description
1 polymer ?
#
loop_
_entity_poly.entity_id
_entity_poly.type
_entity_poly.pdbx_seq_one_letter_code
_entity_poly.pdbx_strand_id
1 'polypeptide(L)'
;MDDGRCRTIVWFRRDLRVEDNPALATAAREGRIFPVFIWCPKEEGQFYPGRVSRWWLKQSLIHLDQSLRSLGAELTLIRTDSTLNALLQIISAVHATKLVFNHLYDPISVVRDHEIKQKLRECGHCVQSYNAELLNEPWEVYKEDGKAYTKFDAYWLKCLHQTKEPVAHHLPPWKLEQAQGSIKKFSIEDLGLENETEKASNALLGRGWSPGWSNADKALADFVEHHLLNYSEKRHRVGANSTSLLSPHLHYGELSTRMVFHRVHMKRLVWAKEGNSKGEESAGLFLRAIGLREYSRYICFNFPFTHERSLLSNLKYFPWKPDQTRFKAWRQGQTGYPLVDAGMREMWATGWVHNKIRVIVASFSVKFLLLPWQWGMKYFWDTLLDADLESDVLGWQYISGSLPDGHELERLDCPEVQGFKFDPDGDYVRQWLPELARVPTEWIHHPWDAPPAVLKAAGLEIGLNYPKPIIDVELARERLSEAISTMQAAAPADNPIANDEVVFENSECNGHLVTPNATCPSNSSRDQKVPSIRNGIANKKRPKTEEEERQETDEFHRQKKNEKGEVSKMDEELCSTAESSSMKKQNTSSSSRHSFSVPEGTSSGTSVHYQESSM
;
A
#
# COMPACT_ATOMS: atom_id res chain seq x y z
N MET A 1 31.13 35.54 11.72
CA MET A 1 31.96 34.44 12.25
C MET A 1 31.35 33.15 11.74
N ASP A 2 31.96 32.56 10.72
CA ASP A 2 31.52 31.28 10.16
C ASP A 2 32.22 30.18 10.96
N ASP A 3 31.47 29.44 11.78
CA ASP A 3 31.97 28.45 12.76
C ASP A 3 32.55 27.17 12.09
N GLY A 4 32.77 27.18 10.77
CA GLY A 4 33.27 26.03 10.00
C GLY A 4 32.36 24.79 9.99
N ARG A 5 31.24 24.80 10.72
CA ARG A 5 30.29 23.69 10.80
C ARG A 5 29.48 23.56 9.52
N CYS A 6 29.25 22.30 9.11
CA CYS A 6 28.45 21.96 7.93
C CYS A 6 27.01 22.52 8.09
N ARG A 7 26.46 23.06 7.00
CA ARG A 7 25.06 23.48 6.93
C ARG A 7 24.35 22.56 5.96
N THR A 8 23.46 21.74 6.49
CA THR A 8 22.84 20.65 5.76
C THR A 8 21.33 20.86 5.63
N ILE A 9 20.81 20.84 4.41
CA ILE A 9 19.37 20.81 4.16
C ILE A 9 18.88 19.38 4.36
N VAL A 10 17.85 19.19 5.17
CA VAL A 10 17.16 17.91 5.36
C VAL A 10 15.80 18.02 4.68
N TRP A 11 15.67 17.41 3.50
CA TRP A 11 14.43 17.46 2.72
C TRP A 11 13.52 16.28 3.07
N PHE A 12 12.43 16.57 3.77
CA PHE A 12 11.39 15.62 4.16
C PHE A 12 10.34 15.46 3.06
N ARG A 13 9.88 14.22 2.87
CA ARG A 13 8.80 13.81 1.95
C ARG A 13 7.87 12.81 2.66
N ARG A 14 8.13 11.50 2.50
CA ARG A 14 7.37 10.39 3.14
C ARG A 14 8.17 9.74 4.26
N ASP A 15 8.80 10.56 5.08
CA ASP A 15 9.69 10.18 6.18
C ASP A 15 9.47 11.08 7.41
N LEU A 16 8.20 11.35 7.72
CA LEU A 16 7.73 12.38 8.66
C LEU A 16 7.92 12.01 10.14
N ARG A 17 9.16 11.67 10.51
CA ARG A 17 9.57 11.29 11.87
C ARG A 17 10.98 11.78 12.20
N VAL A 18 11.30 11.77 13.49
CA VAL A 18 12.62 12.11 14.02
C VAL A 18 13.43 10.88 14.47
N GLU A 19 12.76 9.79 14.85
CA GLU A 19 13.39 8.53 15.25
C GLU A 19 13.72 7.66 14.04
N ASP A 20 14.89 7.00 14.06
CA ASP A 20 15.38 6.14 12.99
C ASP A 20 15.28 6.77 11.59
N ASN A 21 15.53 8.08 11.49
CA ASN A 21 15.60 8.83 10.23
C ASN A 21 17.09 9.05 9.86
N PRO A 22 17.65 8.29 8.89
CA PRO A 22 19.08 8.35 8.57
C PRO A 22 19.54 9.71 8.01
N ALA A 23 18.71 10.36 7.18
CA ALA A 23 19.02 11.70 6.66
C ALA A 23 19.10 12.73 7.80
N LEU A 24 18.12 12.75 8.69
CA LEU A 24 18.12 13.66 9.84
C LEU A 24 19.27 13.36 10.81
N ALA A 25 19.49 12.08 11.15
CA ALA A 25 20.53 11.67 12.08
C ALA A 25 21.95 11.96 11.55
N THR A 26 22.16 11.84 10.24
CA THR A 26 23.45 12.18 9.62
C THR A 26 23.67 13.68 9.60
N ALA A 27 22.65 14.46 9.20
CA ALA A 27 22.74 15.92 9.19
C ALA A 27 23.00 16.51 10.58
N ALA A 28 22.29 16.01 11.61
CA ALA A 28 22.45 16.46 12.99
C ALA A 28 23.84 16.15 13.58
N ARG A 29 24.52 15.10 13.09
CA ARG A 29 25.88 14.74 13.51
C ARG A 29 26.94 15.66 12.89
N GLU A 30 26.69 16.15 11.68
CA GLU A 30 27.65 16.94 10.90
C GLU A 30 27.60 18.44 11.20
N GLY A 31 26.48 18.96 11.70
CA GLY A 31 26.38 20.38 12.07
C GLY A 31 24.96 20.92 12.11
N ARG A 32 24.77 22.12 11.54
CA ARG A 32 23.50 22.84 11.56
C ARG A 32 22.60 22.34 10.46
N ILE A 33 21.31 22.23 10.75
CA ILE A 33 20.34 21.67 9.81
C ILE A 33 19.29 22.69 9.38
N PHE A 34 18.78 22.51 8.17
CA PHE A 34 17.62 23.23 7.63
C PHE A 34 16.54 22.22 7.22
N PRO A 35 15.61 21.85 8.12
CA PRO A 35 14.48 20.99 7.79
C PRO A 35 13.55 21.68 6.80
N VAL A 36 13.24 21.00 5.70
CA VAL A 36 12.33 21.54 4.68
C VAL A 36 11.39 20.48 4.15
N PHE A 37 10.13 20.88 3.95
CA PHE A 37 9.15 20.15 3.16
C PHE A 37 8.78 20.98 1.93
N ILE A 38 8.92 20.39 0.74
CA ILE A 38 8.64 21.05 -0.54
C ILE A 38 7.43 20.39 -1.19
N TRP A 39 6.40 21.19 -1.41
CA TRP A 39 5.16 20.79 -2.05
C TRP A 39 5.11 21.28 -3.49
N CYS A 40 5.16 20.34 -4.44
CA CYS A 40 5.12 20.63 -5.87
C CYS A 40 4.04 19.79 -6.58
N PRO A 41 2.74 20.20 -6.51
CA PRO A 41 1.63 19.46 -7.13
C PRO A 41 1.82 19.16 -8.61
N LYS A 42 2.50 20.05 -9.34
CA LYS A 42 2.72 19.93 -10.78
C LYS A 42 3.61 18.75 -11.15
N GLU A 43 4.61 18.45 -10.32
CA GLU A 43 5.53 17.32 -10.54
C GLU A 43 4.87 15.96 -10.23
N GLU A 44 3.89 15.92 -9.33
CA GLU A 44 3.17 14.69 -8.99
C GLU A 44 2.22 14.24 -10.10
N GLY A 45 1.82 15.14 -11.02
CA GLY A 45 1.07 14.81 -12.23
C GLY A 45 -0.18 13.96 -11.97
N GLN A 46 -0.25 12.79 -12.62
CA GLN A 46 -1.39 11.86 -12.48
C GLN A 46 -1.51 11.20 -11.09
N PHE A 47 -0.46 11.29 -10.28
CA PHE A 47 -0.36 10.71 -8.94
C PHE A 47 -0.42 11.77 -7.84
N TYR A 48 -0.97 12.96 -8.15
CA TYR A 48 -1.35 13.91 -7.11
C TYR A 48 -2.16 13.19 -6.01
N PRO A 49 -1.73 13.24 -4.74
CA PRO A 49 -2.32 12.41 -3.69
C PRO A 49 -3.77 12.79 -3.45
N GLY A 50 -4.57 11.79 -3.09
CA GLY A 50 -6.01 11.93 -2.89
C GLY A 50 -6.42 12.82 -1.73
N ARG A 51 -7.71 13.11 -1.64
CA ARG A 51 -8.29 13.98 -0.60
C ARG A 51 -7.87 13.59 0.81
N VAL A 52 -8.09 12.34 1.20
CA VAL A 52 -7.85 11.92 2.60
C VAL A 52 -6.34 11.76 2.90
N SER A 53 -5.57 11.36 1.89
CA SER A 53 -4.10 11.31 1.94
C SER A 53 -3.53 12.71 2.24
N ARG A 54 -3.97 13.74 1.51
CA ARG A 54 -3.55 15.12 1.80
C ARG A 54 -3.99 15.62 3.18
N TRP A 55 -5.16 15.22 3.66
CA TRP A 55 -5.59 15.53 5.02
C TRP A 55 -4.63 14.92 6.05
N TRP A 56 -4.26 13.66 5.91
CA TRP A 56 -3.29 13.01 6.79
C TRP A 56 -1.94 13.73 6.76
N LEU A 57 -1.43 14.02 5.57
CA LEU A 57 -0.18 14.75 5.36
C LEU A 57 -0.20 16.12 6.06
N LYS A 58 -1.31 16.87 5.95
CA LYS A 58 -1.48 18.16 6.63
C LYS A 58 -1.28 18.03 8.14
N GLN A 59 -1.97 17.07 8.77
CA GLN A 59 -1.88 16.86 10.22
C GLN A 59 -0.48 16.35 10.63
N SER A 60 0.12 15.47 9.84
CA SER A 60 1.45 14.93 10.10
C SER A 60 2.55 15.99 10.04
N LEU A 61 2.47 16.92 9.07
CA LEU A 61 3.41 18.05 8.98
C LEU A 61 3.30 18.99 10.19
N ILE A 62 2.08 19.25 10.69
CA ILE A 62 1.88 20.04 11.92
C ILE A 62 2.54 19.34 13.11
N HIS A 63 2.33 18.03 13.25
CA HIS A 63 2.93 17.24 14.32
C HIS A 63 4.47 17.18 14.22
N LEU A 64 5.01 17.04 13.00
CA LEU A 64 6.45 17.03 12.75
C LEU A 64 7.08 18.39 13.08
N ASP A 65 6.47 19.51 12.68
CA ASP A 65 6.96 20.85 13.02
C ASP A 65 7.02 21.06 14.53
N GLN A 66 5.97 20.69 15.27
CA GLN A 66 5.96 20.75 16.74
C GLN A 66 7.10 19.93 17.36
N SER A 67 7.33 18.73 16.82
CA SER A 67 8.40 17.84 17.29
C SER A 67 9.78 18.42 17.00
N LEU A 68 10.01 18.96 15.81
CA LEU A 68 11.28 19.61 15.45
C LEU A 68 11.53 20.85 16.31
N ARG A 69 10.49 21.66 16.59
CA ARG A 69 10.59 22.83 17.46
C ARG A 69 11.01 22.46 18.87
N SER A 70 10.46 21.37 19.40
CA SER A 70 10.87 20.84 20.71
C SER A 70 12.35 20.42 20.76
N LEU A 71 12.90 19.99 19.63
CA LEU A 71 14.31 19.61 19.48
C LEU A 71 15.22 20.81 19.14
N GLY A 72 14.67 22.00 18.83
CA GLY A 72 15.43 23.21 18.55
C GLY A 72 15.55 23.61 17.07
N ALA A 73 14.75 23.02 16.17
CA ALA A 73 14.67 23.39 14.76
C ALA A 73 13.23 23.64 14.31
N GLU A 74 13.02 24.28 13.17
CA GLU A 74 11.69 24.54 12.61
C GLU A 74 11.56 23.88 11.24
N LEU A 75 10.38 23.34 10.93
CA LEU A 75 10.09 22.83 9.59
C LEU A 75 9.74 23.99 8.66
N THR A 76 10.56 24.20 7.64
CA THR A 76 10.25 25.19 6.59
C THR A 76 9.35 24.55 5.53
N LEU A 77 8.16 25.12 5.32
CA LEU A 77 7.23 24.68 4.28
C LEU A 77 7.35 25.56 3.05
N ILE A 78 7.46 24.95 1.87
CA ILE A 78 7.57 25.64 0.59
C ILE A 78 6.57 25.06 -0.40
N ARG A 79 5.83 25.93 -1.09
CA ARG A 79 5.04 25.57 -2.26
C ARG A 79 5.70 26.13 -3.52
N THR A 80 5.89 25.29 -4.53
CA THR A 80 6.63 25.63 -5.76
C THR A 80 6.06 24.92 -6.98
N ASP A 81 6.44 25.38 -8.17
CA ASP A 81 6.20 24.70 -9.45
C ASP A 81 7.40 23.84 -9.91
N SER A 82 8.55 23.97 -9.23
CA SER A 82 9.74 23.16 -9.47
C SER A 82 10.52 22.94 -8.17
N THR A 83 10.69 21.68 -7.80
CA THR A 83 11.42 21.24 -6.61
C THR A 83 12.90 21.58 -6.72
N LEU A 84 13.51 21.37 -7.90
CA LEU A 84 14.92 21.71 -8.15
C LEU A 84 15.19 23.20 -7.93
N ASN A 85 14.34 24.08 -8.48
CA ASN A 85 14.51 25.53 -8.33
C ASN A 85 14.34 25.96 -6.87
N ALA A 86 13.38 25.38 -6.14
CA ALA A 86 13.22 25.64 -4.71
C ALA A 86 14.46 25.21 -3.92
N LEU A 87 15.01 24.02 -4.19
CA LEU A 87 16.24 23.55 -3.54
C LEU A 87 17.44 24.47 -3.81
N LEU A 88 17.63 24.92 -5.06
CA LEU A 88 18.70 25.87 -5.40
C LEU A 88 18.55 27.21 -4.66
N GLN A 89 17.32 27.72 -4.55
CA GLN A 89 17.04 28.93 -3.77
C GLN A 89 17.35 28.75 -2.28
N ILE A 90 16.98 27.61 -1.69
CA ILE A 90 17.29 27.31 -0.29
C ILE A 90 18.81 27.20 -0.08
N ILE A 91 19.50 26.49 -0.96
CA ILE A 91 20.95 26.31 -0.89
C ILE A 91 21.65 27.68 -0.89
N SER A 92 21.24 28.58 -1.78
CA SER A 92 21.77 29.94 -1.84
C SER A 92 21.45 30.76 -0.58
N ALA A 93 20.21 30.70 -0.09
CA ALA A 93 19.76 31.48 1.06
C ALA A 93 20.34 31.04 2.42
N VAL A 94 20.60 29.74 2.59
CA VAL A 94 21.16 29.14 3.82
C VAL A 94 22.70 29.05 3.75
N HIS A 95 23.26 29.19 2.55
CA HIS A 95 24.63 28.78 2.20
C HIS A 95 24.89 27.33 2.61
N ALA A 96 23.97 26.44 2.23
CA ALA A 96 24.07 25.03 2.54
C ALA A 96 25.19 24.37 1.73
N THR A 97 26.01 23.56 2.38
CA THR A 97 27.09 22.78 1.75
C THR A 97 26.62 21.41 1.31
N LYS A 98 25.51 20.93 1.88
CA LYS A 98 25.01 19.57 1.69
C LYS A 98 23.49 19.51 1.66
N LEU A 99 22.94 18.66 0.80
CA LEU A 99 21.55 18.25 0.80
C LEU A 99 21.48 16.77 1.15
N VAL A 100 20.62 16.43 2.11
CA VAL A 100 20.28 15.05 2.44
C VAL A 100 18.78 14.82 2.39
N PHE A 101 18.38 13.63 1.98
CA PHE A 101 16.99 13.17 2.00
C PHE A 101 16.95 11.65 2.07
N ASN A 102 15.79 11.10 2.40
CA ASN A 102 15.56 9.66 2.28
C ASN A 102 14.92 9.39 0.92
N HIS A 103 15.48 8.46 0.14
CA HIS A 103 14.99 8.20 -1.21
C HIS A 103 13.71 7.37 -1.22
N LEU A 104 12.88 7.59 -2.24
CA LEU A 104 11.62 6.87 -2.45
C LEU A 104 11.69 6.04 -3.74
N TYR A 105 10.77 5.08 -3.87
CA TYR A 105 10.82 4.06 -4.93
C TYR A 105 9.72 4.21 -5.98
N ASP A 106 8.80 5.16 -5.79
CA ASP A 106 7.78 5.45 -6.79
C ASP A 106 8.40 6.04 -8.07
N PRO A 107 7.81 5.77 -9.26
CA PRO A 107 8.37 6.17 -10.54
C PRO A 107 8.68 7.67 -10.67
N ILE A 108 7.83 8.54 -10.10
CA ILE A 108 8.01 9.99 -10.17
C ILE A 108 9.23 10.38 -9.34
N SER A 109 9.27 9.91 -8.10
CA SER A 109 10.34 10.18 -7.16
C SER A 109 11.68 9.67 -7.67
N VAL A 110 11.75 8.48 -8.26
CA VAL A 110 13.01 7.93 -8.78
C VAL A 110 13.59 8.84 -9.88
N VAL A 111 12.76 9.32 -10.80
CA VAL A 111 13.19 10.26 -11.86
C VAL A 111 13.58 11.61 -11.25
N ARG A 112 12.73 12.19 -10.39
CA ARG A 112 12.97 13.48 -9.73
C ARG A 112 14.25 13.47 -8.89
N ASP A 113 14.46 12.42 -8.10
CA ASP A 113 15.63 12.28 -7.23
C ASP A 113 16.92 12.16 -8.05
N HIS A 114 16.87 11.43 -9.17
CA HIS A 114 17.99 11.32 -10.10
C HIS A 114 18.35 12.68 -10.72
N GLU A 115 17.36 13.40 -11.25
CA GLU A 115 17.55 14.72 -11.85
C GLU A 115 18.10 15.74 -10.85
N ILE A 116 17.56 15.77 -9.62
CA ILE A 116 18.03 16.64 -8.55
C ILE A 116 19.47 16.30 -8.16
N LYS A 117 19.79 15.02 -7.94
CA LYS A 117 21.16 14.58 -7.62
C LYS A 117 22.15 14.99 -8.72
N GLN A 118 21.78 14.79 -9.98
CA GLN A 118 22.64 15.14 -11.11
C GLN A 118 22.88 16.66 -11.16
N LYS A 119 21.81 17.46 -11.15
CA LYS A 119 21.89 18.92 -11.30
C LYS A 119 22.64 19.58 -10.14
N LEU A 120 22.41 19.14 -8.91
CA LEU A 120 23.11 19.70 -7.76
C LEU A 120 24.61 19.33 -7.73
N ARG A 121 24.98 18.12 -8.22
CA ARG A 121 26.39 17.75 -8.40
C ARG A 121 27.05 18.57 -9.50
N GLU A 122 26.35 18.84 -10.61
CA GLU A 122 26.83 19.75 -11.67
C GLU A 122 27.09 21.17 -11.12
N CYS A 123 26.30 21.62 -10.15
CA CYS A 123 26.51 22.89 -9.43
C CYS A 123 27.55 22.82 -8.30
N GLY A 124 28.20 21.67 -8.08
CA GLY A 124 29.25 21.50 -7.05
C GLY A 124 28.74 21.29 -5.62
N HIS A 125 27.44 21.00 -5.43
CA HIS A 125 26.87 20.72 -4.10
C HIS A 125 26.94 19.22 -3.75
N CYS A 126 27.18 18.92 -2.47
CA CYS A 126 27.15 17.54 -1.97
C CYS A 126 25.70 17.08 -1.77
N VAL A 127 25.31 15.96 -2.40
CA VAL A 127 23.98 15.37 -2.25
C VAL A 127 24.11 13.91 -1.87
N GLN A 128 23.42 13.51 -0.80
CA GLN A 128 23.37 12.12 -0.32
C GLN A 128 21.92 11.71 -0.03
N SER A 129 21.59 10.47 -0.36
CA SER A 129 20.30 9.86 -0.01
C SER A 129 20.50 8.60 0.84
N TYR A 130 19.47 8.22 1.59
CA TYR A 130 19.52 7.08 2.48
C TYR A 130 18.25 6.23 2.41
N ASN A 131 18.39 4.94 2.73
CA ASN A 131 17.27 4.03 2.93
C ASN A 131 16.63 4.26 4.30
N ALA A 132 15.41 4.81 4.32
CA ALA A 132 14.67 5.03 5.56
C ALA A 132 13.36 4.26 5.64
N GLU A 133 12.92 3.66 4.54
CA GLU A 133 11.58 3.13 4.36
C GLU A 133 11.56 1.60 4.27
N LEU A 134 12.62 0.99 3.74
CA LEU A 134 12.71 -0.45 3.49
C LEU A 134 13.67 -1.14 4.45
N LEU A 135 13.47 -2.46 4.59
CA LEU A 135 14.39 -3.35 5.28
C LEU A 135 15.60 -3.68 4.39
N ASN A 136 15.35 -4.01 3.13
CA ASN A 136 16.37 -4.30 2.13
C ASN A 136 16.13 -3.44 0.89
N GLU A 137 17.18 -2.96 0.26
CA GLU A 137 17.03 -2.22 -1.00
C GLU A 137 16.55 -3.15 -2.12
N PRO A 138 15.72 -2.67 -3.08
CA PRO A 138 15.20 -3.52 -4.14
C PRO A 138 16.28 -4.16 -5.03
N TRP A 139 17.47 -3.55 -5.08
CA TRP A 139 18.62 -4.04 -5.85
C TRP A 139 19.57 -4.95 -5.04
N GLU A 140 19.23 -5.30 -3.80
CA GLU A 140 20.02 -6.22 -2.96
C GLU A 140 19.49 -7.67 -3.01
N VAL A 141 18.26 -7.85 -3.48
CA VAL A 141 17.54 -9.12 -3.47
C VAL A 141 17.33 -9.62 -4.89
N TYR A 142 18.23 -10.47 -5.37
CA TYR A 142 18.11 -11.14 -6.68
C TYR A 142 18.25 -12.65 -6.53
N LYS A 143 17.72 -13.37 -7.51
CA LYS A 143 18.00 -14.80 -7.70
C LYS A 143 19.50 -15.00 -8.03
N GLU A 144 19.98 -16.23 -7.95
CA GLU A 144 21.38 -16.56 -8.25
C GLU A 144 21.75 -16.31 -9.72
N ASP A 145 20.77 -16.37 -10.62
CA ASP A 145 20.90 -16.05 -12.05
C ASP A 145 20.88 -14.53 -12.33
N GLY A 146 20.77 -13.68 -11.29
CA GLY A 146 20.69 -12.23 -11.40
C GLY A 146 19.30 -11.70 -11.78
N LYS A 147 18.29 -12.56 -11.96
CA LYS A 147 16.92 -12.14 -12.28
C LYS A 147 16.15 -11.73 -11.02
N ALA A 148 15.16 -10.86 -11.21
CA ALA A 148 14.25 -10.46 -10.15
C ALA A 148 13.27 -11.60 -9.78
N TYR A 149 12.81 -11.61 -8.52
CA TYR A 149 11.77 -12.52 -8.06
C TYR A 149 10.38 -12.08 -8.55
N THR A 150 9.56 -13.04 -8.94
CA THR A 150 8.21 -12.84 -9.49
C THR A 150 7.12 -13.48 -8.62
N LYS A 151 7.52 -14.17 -7.55
CA LYS A 151 6.66 -14.79 -6.53
C LYS A 151 7.08 -14.29 -5.15
N PHE A 152 6.09 -13.95 -4.31
CA PHE A 152 6.31 -13.37 -3.00
C PHE A 152 7.04 -14.31 -2.04
N ASP A 153 6.63 -15.59 -1.95
CA ASP A 153 7.19 -16.48 -0.93
C ASP A 153 8.70 -16.74 -1.16
N ALA A 154 9.12 -16.86 -2.42
CA ALA A 154 10.53 -17.00 -2.78
C ALA A 154 11.35 -15.72 -2.47
N TYR A 155 10.79 -14.55 -2.78
CA TYR A 155 11.37 -13.26 -2.42
C TYR A 155 11.52 -13.11 -0.90
N TRP A 156 10.46 -13.37 -0.15
CA TRP A 156 10.42 -13.15 1.28
C TRP A 156 11.34 -14.11 2.03
N LEU A 157 11.42 -15.37 1.60
CA LEU A 157 12.38 -16.34 2.14
C LEU A 157 13.83 -15.85 1.95
N LYS A 158 14.15 -15.30 0.76
CA LYS A 158 15.47 -14.71 0.49
C LYS A 158 15.75 -13.52 1.41
N CYS A 159 14.78 -12.62 1.60
CA CYS A 159 14.91 -11.49 2.53
C CYS A 159 15.18 -11.94 3.96
N LEU A 160 14.43 -12.93 4.47
CA LEU A 160 14.62 -13.44 5.83
C LEU A 160 16.01 -14.05 6.05
N HIS A 161 16.58 -14.72 5.05
CA HIS A 161 17.95 -15.25 5.11
C HIS A 161 19.02 -14.16 4.96
N GLN A 162 18.74 -13.10 4.20
CA GLN A 162 19.67 -11.98 3.97
C GLN A 162 19.64 -10.91 5.05
N THR A 163 18.60 -10.89 5.90
CA THR A 163 18.50 -9.95 7.01
C THR A 163 19.62 -10.26 8.00
N LYS A 164 20.81 -9.70 7.73
CA LYS A 164 21.94 -9.64 8.65
C LYS A 164 21.54 -8.79 9.86
N GLU A 165 22.32 -8.90 10.94
CA GLU A 165 22.11 -8.22 12.22
C GLU A 165 21.36 -6.88 12.09
N PRO A 166 20.33 -6.64 12.91
CA PRO A 166 19.47 -5.46 12.77
C PRO A 166 20.34 -4.20 12.73
N VAL A 167 20.29 -3.48 11.61
CA VAL A 167 20.99 -2.20 11.46
C VAL A 167 20.64 -1.36 12.68
N ALA A 168 21.67 -0.97 13.44
CA ALA A 168 21.48 -0.24 14.70
C ALA A 168 20.55 0.96 14.45
N HIS A 169 19.41 0.98 15.14
CA HIS A 169 18.43 2.06 15.01
C HIS A 169 19.11 3.39 15.30
N HIS A 170 18.90 4.38 14.43
CA HIS A 170 19.38 5.72 14.74
C HIS A 170 18.52 6.31 15.84
N LEU A 171 19.10 6.49 17.02
CA LEU A 171 18.46 7.23 18.11
C LEU A 171 18.09 8.64 17.62
N PRO A 172 16.96 9.19 18.07
CA PRO A 172 16.60 10.56 17.72
C PRO A 172 17.69 11.52 18.23
N PRO A 173 17.99 12.59 17.48
CA PRO A 173 18.97 13.57 17.93
C PRO A 173 18.49 14.23 19.22
N TRP A 174 19.37 14.32 20.22
CA TRP A 174 19.08 14.96 21.51
C TRP A 174 18.68 16.44 21.35
N LYS A 175 19.33 17.15 20.43
CA LYS A 175 19.08 18.55 20.10
C LYS A 175 19.49 18.82 18.66
N LEU A 176 18.79 19.74 18.02
CA LEU A 176 19.04 20.21 16.67
C LEU A 176 19.51 21.67 16.73
N GLU A 177 20.52 21.99 15.92
CA GLU A 177 20.97 23.37 15.70
C GLU A 177 20.42 23.88 14.37
N GLN A 178 19.51 24.86 14.40
CA GLN A 178 18.92 25.40 13.19
C GLN A 178 19.90 26.26 12.38
N ALA A 179 20.05 25.95 11.09
CA ALA A 179 20.69 26.83 10.13
C ALA A 179 19.74 27.99 9.76
N GLN A 180 20.27 29.20 9.70
CA GLN A 180 19.51 30.40 9.36
C GLN A 180 19.56 30.66 7.85
N GLY A 181 18.44 31.10 7.28
CA GLY A 181 18.34 31.51 5.88
C GLY A 181 17.05 32.28 5.64
N SER A 182 17.12 33.36 4.84
CA SER A 182 15.97 34.19 4.51
C SER A 182 15.31 33.66 3.23
N ILE A 183 14.29 32.82 3.39
CA ILE A 183 13.46 32.33 2.29
C ILE A 183 11.98 32.57 2.57
N LYS A 184 11.18 32.74 1.51
CA LYS A 184 9.72 32.83 1.65
C LYS A 184 9.19 31.52 2.22
N LYS A 185 8.73 31.57 3.46
CA LYS A 185 8.05 30.46 4.13
C LYS A 185 6.56 30.50 3.80
N PHE A 186 5.94 29.33 3.74
CA PHE A 186 4.50 29.17 3.63
C PHE A 186 3.94 28.64 4.96
N SER A 187 2.73 29.03 5.32
CA SER A 187 2.00 28.33 6.39
C SER A 187 1.48 26.99 5.87
N ILE A 188 1.03 26.12 6.79
CA ILE A 188 0.43 24.83 6.42
C ILE A 188 -0.82 25.02 5.55
N GLU A 189 -1.60 26.08 5.78
CA GLU A 189 -2.80 26.38 5.01
C GLU A 189 -2.44 26.89 3.60
N ASP A 190 -1.34 27.63 3.45
CA ASP A 190 -0.91 28.13 2.14
C ASP A 190 -0.44 27.01 1.18
N LEU A 191 -0.09 25.83 1.72
CA LEU A 191 0.22 24.65 0.90
C LEU A 191 -1.00 24.16 0.11
N GLY A 192 -2.22 24.46 0.57
CA GLY A 192 -3.46 24.04 -0.09
C GLY A 192 -3.62 22.51 -0.13
N LEU A 193 -3.27 21.82 0.97
CA LEU A 193 -3.43 20.37 1.09
C LEU A 193 -4.92 19.97 1.23
N GLU A 194 -5.74 20.86 1.78
CA GLU A 194 -7.16 20.62 2.03
C GLU A 194 -8.00 21.74 1.41
N ASN A 195 -8.96 21.38 0.55
CA ASN A 195 -9.87 22.35 -0.04
C ASN A 195 -11.04 22.68 0.91
N GLU A 196 -11.61 23.89 0.81
CA GLU A 196 -12.76 24.29 1.64
C GLU A 196 -13.97 23.33 1.52
N THR A 197 -14.22 22.81 0.32
CA THR A 197 -15.31 21.84 0.08
C THR A 197 -15.05 20.47 0.70
N GLU A 198 -13.79 20.15 0.99
CA GLU A 198 -13.37 18.84 1.52
C GLU A 198 -13.41 18.81 3.05
N LYS A 199 -13.30 19.96 3.72
CA LYS A 199 -13.25 20.07 5.19
C LYS A 199 -14.40 19.33 5.89
N ALA A 200 -15.62 19.46 5.38
CA ALA A 200 -16.79 18.79 5.95
C ALA A 200 -16.66 17.25 5.87
N SER A 201 -16.16 16.73 4.75
CA SER A 201 -15.92 15.28 4.58
C SER A 201 -14.72 14.78 5.39
N ASN A 202 -13.71 15.62 5.61
CA ASN A 202 -12.51 15.28 6.36
C ASN A 202 -12.72 15.33 7.88
N ALA A 203 -13.71 16.08 8.36
CA ALA A 203 -13.99 16.23 9.79
C ALA A 203 -14.28 14.90 10.51
N LEU A 204 -14.76 13.88 9.79
CA LEU A 204 -14.99 12.54 10.32
C LEU A 204 -13.68 11.77 10.57
N LEU A 205 -12.64 12.02 9.77
CA LEU A 205 -11.35 11.32 9.86
C LEU A 205 -10.67 11.58 11.19
N GLY A 206 -10.71 12.83 11.68
CA GLY A 206 -10.11 13.23 12.96
C GLY A 206 -10.76 12.59 14.19
N ARG A 207 -11.92 11.92 14.05
CA ARG A 207 -12.53 11.14 15.13
C ARG A 207 -11.94 9.73 15.24
N GLY A 208 -11.52 9.16 14.11
CA GLY A 208 -10.97 7.80 14.02
C GLY A 208 -9.44 7.75 14.07
N TRP A 209 -8.78 8.83 13.66
CA TRP A 209 -7.34 8.85 13.43
C TRP A 209 -6.64 10.05 14.06
N SER A 210 -5.43 9.82 14.55
CA SER A 210 -4.54 10.86 15.07
C SER A 210 -3.17 10.73 14.38
N PRO A 211 -2.96 11.40 13.24
CA PRO A 211 -1.69 11.38 12.50
C PRO A 211 -0.50 11.86 13.35
N GLY A 212 0.72 11.45 12.97
CA GLY A 212 1.97 11.89 13.59
C GLY A 212 2.80 10.74 14.17
N TRP A 213 4.12 10.85 14.04
CA TRP A 213 5.08 9.79 14.44
C TRP A 213 4.98 9.37 15.91
N SER A 214 4.69 10.29 16.83
CA SER A 214 4.56 9.93 18.26
C SER A 214 3.31 9.07 18.53
N ASN A 215 2.24 9.27 17.75
CA ASN A 215 1.05 8.45 17.81
C ASN A 215 1.29 7.09 17.14
N ALA A 216 2.10 7.05 16.07
CA ALA A 216 2.53 5.82 15.43
C ALA A 216 3.30 4.90 16.40
N ASP A 217 4.19 5.46 17.22
CA ASP A 217 4.96 4.68 18.21
C ASP A 217 4.07 4.10 19.31
N LYS A 218 3.08 4.87 19.77
CA LYS A 218 2.07 4.40 20.74
C LYS A 218 1.21 3.30 20.13
N ALA A 219 0.76 3.47 18.89
CA ALA A 219 -0.02 2.47 18.17
C ALA A 219 0.78 1.17 17.96
N LEU A 220 2.08 1.26 17.63
CA LEU A 220 2.95 0.10 17.52
C LEU A 220 3.14 -0.59 18.88
N ALA A 221 3.40 0.17 19.95
CA ALA A 221 3.57 -0.39 21.29
C ALA A 221 2.31 -1.13 21.76
N ASP A 222 1.14 -0.49 21.62
CA ASP A 222 -0.15 -1.09 21.97
C ASP A 222 -0.43 -2.36 21.15
N PHE A 223 -0.17 -2.33 19.84
CA PHE A 223 -0.32 -3.49 18.99
C PHE A 223 0.58 -4.65 19.42
N VAL A 224 1.86 -4.38 19.65
CA VAL A 224 2.87 -5.40 20.00
C VAL A 224 2.58 -6.04 21.36
N GLU A 225 2.11 -5.26 22.35
CA GLU A 225 1.82 -5.77 23.69
C GLU A 225 0.45 -6.45 23.81
N HIS A 226 -0.60 -5.91 23.18
CA HIS A 226 -1.98 -6.37 23.43
C HIS A 226 -2.61 -7.15 22.28
N HIS A 227 -2.22 -6.89 21.03
CA HIS A 227 -2.94 -7.40 19.86
C HIS A 227 -2.18 -8.45 19.06
N LEU A 228 -0.84 -8.36 19.02
CA LEU A 228 0.01 -9.23 18.22
C LEU A 228 -0.15 -10.71 18.55
N LEU A 229 -0.34 -11.08 19.82
CA LEU A 229 -0.49 -12.48 20.25
C LEU A 229 -1.67 -13.22 19.58
N ASN A 230 -2.74 -12.50 19.26
CA ASN A 230 -3.95 -13.08 18.66
C ASN A 230 -4.08 -12.75 17.16
N TYR A 231 -3.02 -12.25 16.53
CA TYR A 231 -3.06 -11.83 15.13
C TYR A 231 -3.33 -12.99 14.18
N SER A 232 -2.79 -14.20 14.43
CA SER A 232 -3.01 -15.37 13.56
C SER A 232 -4.50 -15.70 13.37
N GLU A 233 -5.29 -15.63 14.45
CA GLU A 233 -6.73 -15.89 14.47
C GLU A 233 -7.56 -14.69 14.00
N LYS A 234 -7.22 -13.48 14.47
CA LYS A 234 -8.05 -12.28 14.24
C LYS A 234 -7.86 -11.63 12.88
N ARG A 235 -6.73 -11.85 12.18
CA ARG A 235 -6.41 -11.20 10.89
C ARG A 235 -7.42 -11.40 9.75
N HIS A 236 -8.34 -12.34 9.90
CA HIS A 236 -9.38 -12.63 8.91
C HIS A 236 -10.73 -12.06 9.29
N ARG A 237 -10.95 -11.73 10.57
CA ARG A 237 -12.20 -11.15 11.02
C ARG A 237 -12.27 -9.68 10.64
N VAL A 238 -13.36 -9.30 9.99
CA VAL A 238 -13.66 -7.90 9.67
C VAL A 238 -14.47 -7.31 10.83
N GLY A 239 -14.29 -6.02 11.08
CA GLY A 239 -14.78 -5.37 12.30
C GLY A 239 -13.90 -5.64 13.53
N ALA A 240 -14.12 -4.84 14.57
CA ALA A 240 -13.32 -4.78 15.81
C ALA A 240 -11.81 -4.52 15.58
N ASN A 241 -11.02 -4.51 16.66
CA ASN A 241 -9.56 -4.37 16.61
C ASN A 241 -8.91 -5.69 16.15
N SER A 242 -9.00 -5.99 14.85
CA SER A 242 -8.51 -7.23 14.24
C SER A 242 -7.07 -7.15 13.73
N THR A 243 -6.62 -5.96 13.30
CA THR A 243 -5.28 -5.73 12.71
C THR A 243 -4.59 -4.54 13.39
N SER A 244 -3.37 -4.22 12.96
CA SER A 244 -2.52 -3.22 13.63
C SER A 244 -2.90 -1.76 13.36
N LEU A 245 -3.67 -1.48 12.30
CA LEU A 245 -4.01 -0.11 11.86
C LEU A 245 -2.78 0.79 11.57
N LEU A 246 -1.60 0.21 11.36
CA LEU A 246 -0.35 0.96 11.18
C LEU A 246 -0.09 1.44 9.75
N SER A 247 -0.93 1.07 8.78
CA SER A 247 -0.65 1.31 7.36
C SER A 247 -0.50 2.78 6.98
N PRO A 248 -1.32 3.74 7.47
CA PRO A 248 -1.11 5.16 7.14
C PRO A 248 0.20 5.69 7.73
N HIS A 249 0.54 5.30 8.96
CA HIS A 249 1.80 5.68 9.61
C HIS A 249 3.03 5.15 8.84
N LEU A 250 2.96 3.90 8.34
CA LEU A 250 4.01 3.29 7.52
C LEU A 250 4.13 3.92 6.13
N HIS A 251 3.03 4.41 5.54
CA HIS A 251 3.04 5.08 4.23
C HIS A 251 3.75 6.44 4.29
N TYR A 252 3.46 7.26 5.31
CA TYR A 252 4.11 8.57 5.49
C TYR A 252 5.48 8.51 6.18
N GLY A 253 5.98 7.31 6.45
CA GLY A 253 7.25 7.09 7.15
C GLY A 253 7.28 7.76 8.53
N GLU A 254 6.12 7.86 9.18
CA GLU A 254 5.97 8.23 10.58
C GLU A 254 6.48 7.12 11.50
N LEU A 255 6.42 5.89 11.01
CA LEU A 255 6.95 4.71 11.70
C LEU A 255 8.02 4.03 10.83
N SER A 256 9.17 3.71 11.43
CA SER A 256 10.22 2.97 10.73
C SER A 256 9.85 1.49 10.57
N THR A 257 9.86 1.01 9.33
CA THR A 257 9.67 -0.43 9.02
C THR A 257 10.70 -1.30 9.74
N ARG A 258 11.94 -0.81 9.89
CA ARG A 258 13.00 -1.51 10.65
C ARG A 258 12.65 -1.64 12.12
N MET A 259 12.07 -0.60 12.72
CA MET A 259 11.63 -0.64 14.12
C MET A 259 10.47 -1.62 14.32
N VAL A 260 9.50 -1.63 13.40
CA VAL A 260 8.41 -2.61 13.41
C VAL A 260 8.95 -4.04 13.34
N PHE A 261 9.84 -4.30 12.37
CA PHE A 261 10.46 -5.60 12.21
C PHE A 261 11.22 -6.03 13.46
N HIS A 262 12.06 -5.14 14.02
CA HIS A 262 12.85 -5.44 15.21
C HIS A 262 11.97 -5.77 16.43
N ARG A 263 10.98 -4.93 16.75
CA ARG A 263 10.10 -5.16 17.93
C ARG A 263 9.31 -6.46 17.81
N VAL A 264 8.75 -6.74 16.63
CA VAL A 264 7.98 -7.97 16.39
C VAL A 264 8.89 -9.20 16.39
N HIS A 265 10.07 -9.11 15.77
CA HIS A 265 11.04 -10.20 15.75
C HIS A 265 11.54 -10.53 17.17
N MET A 266 11.80 -9.52 18.01
CA MET A 266 12.15 -9.73 19.42
C MET A 266 11.04 -10.45 20.18
N LYS A 267 9.77 -10.04 20.04
CA LYS A 267 8.64 -10.77 20.65
C LYS A 267 8.53 -12.20 20.16
N ARG A 268 8.74 -12.43 18.86
CA ARG A 268 8.76 -13.78 18.28
C ARG A 268 9.81 -14.68 18.95
N LEU A 269 11.03 -14.18 19.15
CA LEU A 269 12.10 -14.93 19.81
C LEU A 269 11.78 -15.22 21.29
N VAL A 270 11.17 -14.26 22.00
CA VAL A 270 10.73 -14.46 23.39
C VAL A 270 9.67 -15.55 23.46
N TRP A 271 8.62 -15.47 22.63
CA TRP A 271 7.56 -16.48 22.60
C TRP A 271 8.04 -17.86 22.17
N ALA A 272 9.00 -17.94 21.23
CA ALA A 272 9.63 -19.21 20.86
C ALA A 272 10.37 -19.85 22.06
N LYS A 273 11.09 -19.06 22.86
CA LYS A 273 11.77 -19.55 24.08
C LYS A 273 10.80 -19.97 25.18
N GLU A 274 9.64 -19.30 25.27
CA GLU A 274 8.56 -19.63 26.21
C GLU A 274 7.70 -20.83 25.76
N GLY A 275 7.91 -21.35 24.55
CA GLY A 275 7.08 -22.42 23.98
C GLY A 275 5.69 -21.95 23.54
N ASN A 276 5.47 -20.64 23.38
CA ASN A 276 4.21 -20.05 22.92
C ASN A 276 4.14 -20.06 21.38
N SER A 277 3.77 -21.21 20.81
CA SER A 277 3.66 -21.43 19.37
C SER A 277 2.66 -20.49 18.69
N LYS A 278 1.54 -20.17 19.35
CA LYS A 278 0.52 -19.24 18.83
C LYS A 278 1.08 -17.83 18.66
N GLY A 279 1.85 -17.34 19.64
CA GLY A 279 2.52 -16.05 19.56
C GLY A 279 3.57 -16.04 18.46
N GLU A 280 4.37 -17.10 18.36
CA GLU A 280 5.39 -17.22 17.31
C GLU A 280 4.76 -17.16 15.90
N GLU A 281 3.71 -17.95 15.66
CA GLU A 281 2.97 -17.97 14.40
C GLU A 281 2.39 -16.58 14.08
N SER A 282 1.75 -15.94 15.07
CA SER A 282 1.16 -14.61 14.92
C SER A 282 2.20 -13.56 14.52
N ALA A 283 3.37 -13.56 15.18
CA ALA A 283 4.47 -12.68 14.81
C ALA A 283 5.02 -12.99 13.41
N GLY A 284 5.16 -14.27 13.05
CA GLY A 284 5.57 -14.69 11.71
C GLY A 284 4.62 -14.21 10.62
N LEU A 285 3.32 -14.35 10.82
CA LEU A 285 2.29 -13.88 9.88
C LEU A 285 2.25 -12.35 9.77
N PHE A 286 2.48 -11.63 10.88
CA PHE A 286 2.57 -10.18 10.85
C PHE A 286 3.82 -9.70 10.08
N LEU A 287 4.97 -10.32 10.32
CA LEU A 287 6.20 -10.03 9.56
C LEU A 287 6.02 -10.35 8.07
N ARG A 288 5.30 -11.42 7.72
CA ARG A 288 4.92 -11.71 6.32
C ARG A 288 4.08 -10.57 5.71
N ALA A 289 3.17 -9.97 6.49
CA ALA A 289 2.39 -8.81 6.03
C ALA A 289 3.26 -7.57 5.80
N ILE A 290 4.27 -7.33 6.65
CA ILE A 290 5.29 -6.29 6.38
C ILE A 290 6.11 -6.64 5.13
N GLY A 291 6.43 -7.92 4.91
CA GLY A 291 7.10 -8.37 3.70
C GLY A 291 6.33 -8.07 2.41
N LEU A 292 4.99 -8.10 2.42
CA LEU A 292 4.20 -7.72 1.25
C LEU A 292 4.39 -6.23 0.88
N ARG A 293 4.58 -5.36 1.88
CA ARG A 293 4.95 -3.96 1.65
C ARG A 293 6.33 -3.84 1.00
N GLU A 294 7.33 -4.57 1.49
CA GLU A 294 8.67 -4.61 0.87
C GLU A 294 8.58 -5.10 -0.58
N TYR A 295 7.81 -6.17 -0.82
CA TYR A 295 7.62 -6.77 -2.13
C TYR A 295 6.93 -5.82 -3.11
N SER A 296 6.00 -4.98 -2.64
CA SER A 296 5.37 -3.97 -3.49
C SER A 296 6.38 -2.99 -4.11
N ARG A 297 7.32 -2.46 -3.30
CA ARG A 297 8.40 -1.58 -3.80
C ARG A 297 9.36 -2.36 -4.68
N TYR A 298 9.66 -3.61 -4.32
CA TYR A 298 10.52 -4.49 -5.11
C TYR A 298 9.99 -4.70 -6.53
N ILE A 299 8.70 -5.01 -6.67
CA ILE A 299 8.06 -5.22 -7.97
C ILE A 299 7.98 -3.92 -8.76
N CYS A 300 7.55 -2.82 -8.15
CA CYS A 300 7.49 -1.54 -8.86
C CYS A 300 8.87 -1.02 -9.28
N PHE A 301 9.92 -1.28 -8.50
CA PHE A 301 11.28 -0.90 -8.87
C PHE A 301 11.85 -1.75 -10.02
N ASN A 302 11.74 -3.08 -9.93
CA ASN A 302 12.29 -3.98 -10.95
C ASN A 302 11.45 -4.02 -12.23
N PHE A 303 10.14 -3.75 -12.12
CA PHE A 303 9.20 -3.68 -13.23
C PHE A 303 8.47 -2.32 -13.22
N PRO A 304 9.13 -1.22 -13.62
CA PRO A 304 8.59 0.13 -13.51
C PRO A 304 7.25 0.32 -14.18
N PHE A 305 6.94 -0.41 -15.25
CA PHE A 305 5.68 -0.28 -15.98
C PHE A 305 4.43 -0.74 -15.20
N THR A 306 4.61 -1.39 -14.05
CA THR A 306 3.52 -2.01 -13.27
C THR A 306 2.46 -1.03 -12.75
N HIS A 307 2.77 0.27 -12.72
CA HIS A 307 1.82 1.32 -12.34
C HIS A 307 0.79 1.65 -13.43
N GLU A 308 1.07 1.35 -14.71
CA GLU A 308 0.15 1.61 -15.82
C GLU A 308 -0.49 0.33 -16.38
N ARG A 309 0.25 -0.78 -16.31
CA ARG A 309 -0.17 -2.08 -16.85
C ARG A 309 0.14 -3.21 -15.88
N SER A 310 -0.66 -4.28 -15.93
CA SER A 310 -0.44 -5.49 -15.15
C SER A 310 0.92 -6.14 -15.45
N LEU A 311 1.55 -6.76 -14.44
CA LEU A 311 2.83 -7.47 -14.60
C LEU A 311 2.79 -8.49 -15.74
N LEU A 312 1.71 -9.29 -15.80
CA LEU A 312 1.48 -10.31 -16.84
C LEU A 312 0.83 -9.75 -18.12
N SER A 313 0.53 -8.45 -18.20
CA SER A 313 -0.21 -7.84 -19.33
C SER A 313 -1.55 -8.51 -19.71
N ASN A 314 -2.07 -9.40 -18.85
CA ASN A 314 -3.20 -10.27 -19.12
C ASN A 314 -4.49 -9.48 -19.41
N LEU A 315 -4.68 -8.34 -18.77
CA LEU A 315 -5.91 -7.54 -18.87
C LEU A 315 -5.95 -6.58 -20.06
N LYS A 316 -4.94 -6.58 -20.94
CA LYS A 316 -4.80 -5.60 -22.02
C LYS A 316 -6.01 -5.59 -22.98
N TYR A 317 -6.56 -6.77 -23.28
CA TYR A 317 -7.69 -6.94 -24.19
C TYR A 317 -8.99 -7.31 -23.47
N PHE A 318 -9.06 -7.10 -22.16
CA PHE A 318 -10.25 -7.44 -21.38
C PHE A 318 -11.43 -6.51 -21.77
N PRO A 319 -12.62 -7.05 -22.10
CA PRO A 319 -13.73 -6.26 -22.62
C PRO A 319 -14.52 -5.55 -21.48
N TRP A 320 -13.89 -4.56 -20.86
CA TRP A 320 -14.49 -3.76 -19.78
C TRP A 320 -15.83 -3.14 -20.19
N LYS A 321 -16.75 -3.04 -19.22
CA LYS A 321 -18.07 -2.41 -19.38
C LYS A 321 -18.08 -1.10 -18.57
N PRO A 322 -17.69 0.05 -19.15
CA PRO A 322 -17.61 1.33 -18.44
C PRO A 322 -19.00 1.93 -18.17
N ASP A 323 -19.75 1.32 -17.25
CA ASP A 323 -21.07 1.78 -16.82
C ASP A 323 -20.95 2.69 -15.59
N GLN A 324 -21.16 4.00 -15.81
CA GLN A 324 -21.09 5.00 -14.75
C GLN A 324 -22.14 4.81 -13.66
N THR A 325 -23.30 4.23 -13.98
CA THR A 325 -24.37 3.97 -13.01
C THR A 325 -23.95 2.88 -12.04
N ARG A 326 -23.38 1.79 -12.56
CA ARG A 326 -22.81 0.71 -11.72
C ARG A 326 -21.65 1.19 -10.87
N PHE A 327 -20.76 2.01 -11.46
CA PHE A 327 -19.66 2.60 -10.69
C PHE A 327 -20.19 3.49 -9.55
N LYS A 328 -21.22 4.30 -9.80
CA LYS A 328 -21.84 5.13 -8.76
C LYS A 328 -22.47 4.28 -7.65
N ALA A 329 -23.19 3.22 -7.99
CA ALA A 329 -23.80 2.31 -7.01
C ALA A 329 -22.74 1.61 -6.14
N TRP A 330 -21.66 1.11 -6.76
CA TRP A 330 -20.50 0.56 -6.05
C TRP A 330 -19.88 1.60 -5.12
N ARG A 331 -19.58 2.80 -5.64
CA ARG A 331 -18.98 3.89 -4.88
C ARG A 331 -19.78 4.27 -3.64
N GLN A 332 -21.11 4.20 -3.71
CA GLN A 332 -22.02 4.60 -2.64
C GLN A 332 -22.38 3.46 -1.66
N GLY A 333 -21.92 2.23 -1.91
CA GLY A 333 -22.36 1.06 -1.13
C GLY A 333 -23.87 0.83 -1.27
N GLN A 334 -24.34 0.81 -2.52
CA GLN A 334 -25.73 0.53 -2.91
C GLN A 334 -25.79 -0.60 -3.94
N THR A 335 -24.95 -1.62 -3.78
CA THR A 335 -24.86 -2.77 -4.70
C THR A 335 -25.90 -3.84 -4.39
N GLY A 336 -26.46 -3.83 -3.18
CA GLY A 336 -27.34 -4.88 -2.68
C GLY A 336 -26.56 -6.04 -2.06
N TYR A 337 -25.23 -6.00 -2.01
CA TYR A 337 -24.36 -6.99 -1.38
C TYR A 337 -23.80 -6.46 -0.05
N PRO A 338 -24.31 -6.92 1.12
CA PRO A 338 -24.07 -6.28 2.41
C PRO A 338 -22.60 -6.09 2.78
N LEU A 339 -21.76 -7.10 2.53
CA LEU A 339 -20.33 -7.02 2.85
C LEU A 339 -19.58 -6.00 1.98
N VAL A 340 -19.98 -5.87 0.71
CA VAL A 340 -19.44 -4.86 -0.22
C VAL A 340 -19.92 -3.48 0.23
N ASP A 341 -21.21 -3.34 0.48
CA ASP A 341 -21.84 -2.06 0.83
C ASP A 341 -21.33 -1.52 2.17
N ALA A 342 -21.17 -2.39 3.18
CA ALA A 342 -20.54 -2.06 4.46
C ALA A 342 -19.10 -1.55 4.27
N GLY A 343 -18.30 -2.25 3.44
CA GLY A 343 -16.93 -1.86 3.14
C GLY A 343 -16.82 -0.50 2.47
N MET A 344 -17.68 -0.22 1.49
CA MET A 344 -17.68 1.07 0.79
C MET A 344 -18.09 2.23 1.70
N ARG A 345 -19.02 1.99 2.65
CA ARG A 345 -19.41 2.97 3.66
C ARG A 345 -18.32 3.20 4.71
N GLU A 346 -17.67 2.14 5.19
CA GLU A 346 -16.52 2.23 6.10
C GLU A 346 -15.40 3.06 5.47
N MET A 347 -15.02 2.74 4.22
CA MET A 347 -13.96 3.43 3.49
C MET A 347 -14.21 4.93 3.41
N TRP A 348 -15.43 5.33 3.07
CA TRP A 348 -15.79 6.75 2.97
C TRP A 348 -15.78 7.46 4.33
N ALA A 349 -16.27 6.78 5.39
CA ALA A 349 -16.42 7.38 6.71
C ALA A 349 -15.11 7.49 7.50
N THR A 350 -14.21 6.51 7.36
CA THR A 350 -12.99 6.40 8.17
C THR A 350 -11.71 6.63 7.38
N GLY A 351 -11.77 6.56 6.05
CA GLY A 351 -10.60 6.57 5.18
C GLY A 351 -9.76 5.29 5.23
N TRP A 352 -10.29 4.20 5.80
CA TRP A 352 -9.59 2.92 5.93
C TRP A 352 -10.56 1.75 5.90
N VAL A 353 -10.15 0.64 5.29
CA VAL A 353 -10.88 -0.63 5.34
C VAL A 353 -9.92 -1.79 5.51
N HIS A 354 -10.41 -2.85 6.16
CA HIS A 354 -9.66 -4.09 6.36
C HIS A 354 -9.22 -4.70 5.02
N ASN A 355 -8.02 -5.31 4.98
CA ASN A 355 -7.46 -5.90 3.76
C ASN A 355 -8.41 -6.89 3.05
N LYS A 356 -9.11 -7.75 3.82
CA LYS A 356 -10.10 -8.66 3.22
C LYS A 356 -11.28 -7.92 2.59
N ILE A 357 -11.73 -6.82 3.19
CA ILE A 357 -12.77 -5.98 2.59
C ILE A 357 -12.26 -5.33 1.31
N ARG A 358 -11.02 -4.81 1.28
CA ARG A 358 -10.39 -4.28 0.04
C ARG A 358 -10.43 -5.31 -1.08
N VAL A 359 -10.03 -6.55 -0.80
CA VAL A 359 -10.08 -7.65 -1.77
C VAL A 359 -11.49 -7.88 -2.29
N ILE A 360 -12.49 -7.89 -1.40
CA ILE A 360 -13.90 -8.16 -1.74
C ILE A 360 -14.46 -7.02 -2.59
N VAL A 361 -14.34 -5.76 -2.15
CA VAL A 361 -14.90 -4.61 -2.88
C VAL A 361 -14.21 -4.39 -4.23
N ALA A 362 -12.89 -4.64 -4.32
CA ALA A 362 -12.14 -4.54 -5.57
C ALA A 362 -12.48 -5.68 -6.53
N SER A 363 -12.54 -6.93 -6.02
CA SER A 363 -12.96 -8.09 -6.82
C SER A 363 -14.38 -7.92 -7.32
N PHE A 364 -15.29 -7.35 -6.51
CA PHE A 364 -16.66 -7.08 -6.94
C PHE A 364 -16.69 -6.09 -8.12
N SER A 365 -15.94 -4.98 -8.03
CA SER A 365 -15.85 -4.01 -9.14
C SER A 365 -15.31 -4.65 -10.44
N VAL A 366 -14.25 -5.46 -10.34
CA VAL A 366 -13.56 -6.04 -11.50
C VAL A 366 -14.30 -7.24 -12.07
N LYS A 367 -14.75 -8.17 -11.22
CA LYS A 367 -15.26 -9.49 -11.62
C LYS A 367 -16.78 -9.54 -11.71
N PHE A 368 -17.51 -8.86 -10.82
CA PHE A 368 -18.98 -8.83 -10.88
C PHE A 368 -19.49 -7.74 -11.81
N LEU A 369 -18.95 -6.53 -11.69
CA LEU A 369 -19.44 -5.38 -12.46
C LEU A 369 -18.73 -5.19 -13.80
N LEU A 370 -17.59 -5.88 -14.01
CA LEU A 370 -16.72 -5.74 -15.19
C LEU A 370 -16.31 -4.29 -15.46
N LEU A 371 -16.17 -3.49 -14.40
CA LEU A 371 -15.75 -2.08 -14.49
C LEU A 371 -14.23 -2.00 -14.74
N PRO A 372 -13.75 -0.99 -15.48
CA PRO A 372 -12.32 -0.73 -15.61
C PRO A 372 -11.67 -0.60 -14.23
N TRP A 373 -10.66 -1.42 -13.95
CA TRP A 373 -9.99 -1.45 -12.63
C TRP A 373 -9.38 -0.09 -12.25
N GLN A 374 -8.97 0.72 -13.24
CA GLN A 374 -8.43 2.07 -13.01
C GLN A 374 -9.44 2.99 -12.31
N TRP A 375 -10.75 2.79 -12.53
CA TRP A 375 -11.79 3.57 -11.84
C TRP A 375 -11.81 3.26 -10.35
N GLY A 376 -11.72 1.97 -10.01
CA GLY A 376 -11.60 1.51 -8.63
C GLY A 376 -10.32 2.03 -7.97
N MET A 377 -9.17 1.91 -8.66
CA MET A 377 -7.88 2.40 -8.16
C MET A 377 -7.92 3.92 -7.90
N LYS A 378 -8.48 4.72 -8.81
CA LYS A 378 -8.61 6.17 -8.60
C LYS A 378 -9.54 6.52 -7.43
N TYR A 379 -10.58 5.73 -7.19
CA TYR A 379 -11.44 5.93 -6.03
C TYR A 379 -10.72 5.60 -4.72
N PHE A 380 -9.97 4.49 -4.68
CA PHE A 380 -9.13 4.11 -3.55
C PHE A 380 -8.08 5.19 -3.26
N TRP A 381 -7.41 5.67 -4.31
CA TRP A 381 -6.42 6.74 -4.23
C TRP A 381 -6.97 8.01 -3.58
N ASP A 382 -8.24 8.35 -3.83
CA ASP A 382 -8.88 9.54 -3.24
C ASP A 382 -9.38 9.36 -1.80
N THR A 383 -9.70 8.11 -1.42
CA THR A 383 -10.47 7.82 -0.20
C THR A 383 -9.72 7.00 0.85
N LEU A 384 -8.51 6.49 0.57
CA LEU A 384 -7.69 5.76 1.55
C LEU A 384 -6.58 6.62 2.15
N LEU A 385 -6.45 6.57 3.48
CA LEU A 385 -5.38 7.26 4.23
C LEU A 385 -4.00 6.66 3.95
N ASP A 386 -3.97 5.36 3.65
CA ASP A 386 -2.79 4.58 3.28
C ASP A 386 -2.70 4.34 1.78
N ALA A 387 -3.21 5.27 0.97
CA ALA A 387 -3.11 5.26 -0.49
C ALA A 387 -1.63 5.31 -0.92
N ASP A 388 -1.08 4.13 -1.18
CA ASP A 388 0.32 3.89 -1.48
C ASP A 388 0.42 3.24 -2.86
N LEU A 389 1.10 3.89 -3.80
CA LEU A 389 1.05 3.51 -5.21
C LEU A 389 1.49 2.06 -5.40
N GLU A 390 2.61 1.70 -4.79
CA GLU A 390 3.21 0.38 -4.89
C GLU A 390 2.30 -0.69 -4.28
N SER A 391 1.78 -0.45 -3.08
CA SER A 391 0.91 -1.41 -2.38
C SER A 391 -0.45 -1.57 -3.07
N ASP A 392 -1.03 -0.48 -3.54
CA ASP A 392 -2.31 -0.50 -4.25
C ASP A 392 -2.15 -1.24 -5.58
N VAL A 393 -1.11 -0.95 -6.36
CA VAL A 393 -0.79 -1.68 -7.59
C VAL A 393 -0.65 -3.17 -7.32
N LEU A 394 0.10 -3.56 -6.28
CA LEU A 394 0.23 -4.97 -5.89
C LEU A 394 -1.14 -5.58 -5.53
N GLY A 395 -1.98 -4.87 -4.78
CA GLY A 395 -3.32 -5.31 -4.39
C GLY A 395 -4.26 -5.51 -5.58
N TRP A 396 -4.29 -4.56 -6.52
CA TRP A 396 -5.08 -4.68 -7.75
C TRP A 396 -4.59 -5.83 -8.62
N GLN A 397 -3.27 -6.02 -8.76
CA GLN A 397 -2.73 -7.14 -9.51
C GLN A 397 -3.00 -8.50 -8.85
N TYR A 398 -3.01 -8.55 -7.52
CA TYR A 398 -3.33 -9.75 -6.76
C TYR A 398 -4.76 -10.22 -7.02
N ILE A 399 -5.74 -9.32 -7.08
CA ILE A 399 -7.15 -9.70 -7.26
C ILE A 399 -7.54 -9.99 -8.72
N SER A 400 -6.72 -9.57 -9.68
CA SER A 400 -7.04 -9.60 -11.12
C SER A 400 -6.31 -10.68 -11.92
N GLY A 401 -5.68 -11.66 -11.26
CA GLY A 401 -4.90 -12.71 -11.92
C GLY A 401 -3.65 -12.18 -12.62
N SER A 402 -3.13 -11.03 -12.18
CA SER A 402 -1.99 -10.36 -12.80
C SER A 402 -0.67 -10.64 -12.09
N LEU A 403 -0.69 -11.37 -10.97
CA LEU A 403 0.48 -11.93 -10.29
C LEU A 403 0.48 -13.46 -10.40
N PRO A 404 1.66 -14.10 -10.55
CA PRO A 404 1.75 -15.56 -10.60
C PRO A 404 1.21 -16.28 -9.35
N ASP A 405 1.27 -15.63 -8.20
CA ASP A 405 0.79 -16.10 -6.89
C ASP A 405 -0.47 -15.35 -6.42
N GLY A 406 -1.15 -14.67 -7.34
CA GLY A 406 -2.40 -13.95 -7.10
C GLY A 406 -3.64 -14.83 -7.15
N HIS A 407 -4.81 -14.22 -6.95
CA HIS A 407 -6.09 -14.85 -7.26
C HIS A 407 -6.26 -14.96 -8.77
N GLU A 408 -6.65 -16.13 -9.25
CA GLU A 408 -7.06 -16.35 -10.63
C GLU A 408 -8.17 -15.37 -11.05
N LEU A 409 -8.17 -14.94 -12.31
CA LEU A 409 -9.16 -14.01 -12.82
C LEU A 409 -10.57 -14.64 -12.84
N GLU A 410 -10.67 -15.92 -13.20
CA GLU A 410 -11.91 -16.71 -13.27
C GLU A 410 -12.53 -16.97 -11.90
N ARG A 411 -11.73 -16.90 -10.82
CA ARG A 411 -12.19 -17.13 -9.46
C ARG A 411 -13.16 -16.02 -9.02
N LEU A 412 -14.45 -16.35 -9.02
CA LEU A 412 -15.54 -15.51 -8.51
C LEU A 412 -16.03 -16.08 -7.18
N ASP A 413 -15.48 -15.56 -6.09
CA ASP A 413 -15.90 -15.89 -4.73
C ASP A 413 -17.28 -15.29 -4.45
N CYS A 414 -18.20 -16.05 -3.86
CA CYS A 414 -19.51 -15.55 -3.47
C CYS A 414 -19.39 -14.64 -2.22
N PRO A 415 -19.85 -13.37 -2.27
CA PRO A 415 -19.77 -12.45 -1.13
C PRO A 415 -20.50 -12.96 0.12
N GLU A 416 -21.55 -13.77 -0.04
CA GLU A 416 -22.27 -14.43 1.06
C GLU A 416 -21.36 -15.37 1.86
N VAL A 417 -20.71 -16.30 1.16
CA VAL A 417 -19.80 -17.28 1.78
C VAL A 417 -18.63 -16.58 2.45
N GLN A 418 -18.13 -15.50 1.83
CA GLN A 418 -17.10 -14.67 2.43
C GLN A 418 -17.60 -13.93 3.68
N GLY A 419 -18.87 -13.50 3.69
CA GLY A 419 -19.55 -12.92 4.85
C GLY A 419 -19.49 -13.85 6.06
N PHE A 420 -19.91 -15.11 5.92
CA PHE A 420 -19.82 -16.07 7.04
C PHE A 420 -18.38 -16.37 7.49
N LYS A 421 -17.41 -16.29 6.58
CA LYS A 421 -16.00 -16.53 6.90
C LYS A 421 -15.35 -15.37 7.65
N PHE A 422 -15.66 -14.13 7.26
CA PHE A 422 -14.96 -12.95 7.73
C PHE A 422 -15.77 -12.14 8.75
N ASP A 423 -17.10 -12.19 8.70
CA ASP A 423 -18.06 -11.58 9.62
C ASP A 423 -19.08 -12.63 10.11
N PRO A 424 -18.65 -13.64 10.88
CA PRO A 424 -19.49 -14.78 11.24
C PRO A 424 -20.74 -14.41 12.04
N ASP A 425 -20.66 -13.34 12.85
CA ASP A 425 -21.75 -12.87 13.71
C ASP A 425 -22.63 -11.80 13.01
N GLY A 426 -22.17 -11.25 11.89
CA GLY A 426 -22.83 -10.17 11.16
C GLY A 426 -22.58 -8.78 11.75
N ASP A 427 -21.75 -8.64 12.78
CA ASP A 427 -21.54 -7.40 13.53
C ASP A 427 -20.98 -6.28 12.65
N TYR A 428 -20.10 -6.61 11.71
CA TYR A 428 -19.54 -5.63 10.78
C TYR A 428 -20.62 -5.06 9.87
N VAL A 429 -21.49 -5.92 9.33
CA VAL A 429 -22.65 -5.48 8.53
C VAL A 429 -23.61 -4.64 9.39
N ARG A 430 -23.95 -5.07 10.61
CA ARG A 430 -24.87 -4.31 11.48
C ARG A 430 -24.33 -2.92 11.84
N GLN A 431 -23.02 -2.78 11.99
CA GLN A 431 -22.38 -1.52 12.31
C GLN A 431 -22.49 -0.51 11.16
N TRP A 432 -22.23 -0.95 9.92
CA TRP A 432 -22.15 -0.05 8.75
C TRP A 432 -23.43 0.04 7.93
N LEU A 433 -24.31 -0.96 8.06
CA LEU A 433 -25.63 -1.05 7.45
C LEU A 433 -26.70 -1.21 8.54
N PRO A 434 -26.97 -0.15 9.33
CA PRO A 434 -27.95 -0.22 10.42
C PRO A 434 -29.36 -0.58 9.93
N GLU A 435 -29.69 -0.34 8.66
CA GLU A 435 -30.93 -0.79 8.04
C GLU A 435 -31.07 -2.34 8.03
N LEU A 436 -29.97 -3.08 8.09
CA LEU A 436 -29.95 -4.55 8.19
C LEU A 436 -29.78 -5.04 9.64
N ALA A 437 -29.70 -4.14 10.63
CA ALA A 437 -29.33 -4.48 12.00
C ALA A 437 -30.29 -5.44 12.73
N ARG A 438 -31.52 -5.65 12.23
CA ARG A 438 -32.51 -6.58 12.79
C ARG A 438 -32.62 -7.90 12.02
N VAL A 439 -31.94 -8.03 10.88
CA VAL A 439 -31.95 -9.26 10.09
C VAL A 439 -31.20 -10.35 10.87
N PRO A 440 -31.73 -11.58 11.01
CA PRO A 440 -31.00 -12.67 11.67
C PRO A 440 -29.65 -12.92 10.98
N THR A 441 -28.63 -13.31 11.75
CA THR A 441 -27.27 -13.52 11.23
C THR A 441 -27.21 -14.55 10.09
N GLU A 442 -28.11 -15.53 10.09
CA GLU A 442 -28.26 -16.48 8.98
C GLU A 442 -28.50 -15.80 7.64
N TRP A 443 -29.19 -14.66 7.59
CA TRP A 443 -29.61 -14.01 6.34
C TRP A 443 -28.91 -12.66 6.10
N ILE A 444 -28.07 -12.20 7.03
CA ILE A 444 -27.55 -10.83 7.02
C ILE A 444 -26.62 -10.56 5.83
N HIS A 445 -25.95 -11.60 5.32
CA HIS A 445 -25.02 -11.50 4.19
C HIS A 445 -25.69 -11.73 2.83
N HIS A 446 -26.93 -12.22 2.83
CA HIS A 446 -27.71 -12.53 1.63
C HIS A 446 -29.21 -12.26 1.86
N PRO A 447 -29.60 -11.01 2.16
CA PRO A 447 -30.97 -10.68 2.55
C PRO A 447 -32.00 -11.00 1.45
N TRP A 448 -31.57 -11.09 0.18
CA TRP A 448 -32.43 -11.43 -0.96
C TRP A 448 -32.98 -12.86 -0.92
N ASP A 449 -32.31 -13.80 -0.24
CA ASP A 449 -32.79 -15.18 -0.07
C ASP A 449 -33.69 -15.37 1.14
N ALA A 450 -33.78 -14.35 2.01
CA ALA A 450 -34.55 -14.44 3.24
C ALA A 450 -36.05 -14.56 2.96
N PRO A 451 -36.78 -15.44 3.68
CA PRO A 451 -38.23 -15.55 3.52
C PRO A 451 -38.93 -14.20 3.78
N PRO A 452 -40.01 -13.85 3.04
CA PRO A 452 -40.71 -12.56 3.22
C PRO A 452 -41.20 -12.30 4.65
N ALA A 453 -41.53 -13.37 5.39
CA ALA A 453 -41.91 -13.27 6.80
C ALA A 453 -40.76 -12.79 7.70
N VAL A 454 -39.52 -13.25 7.44
CA VAL A 454 -38.31 -12.84 8.17
C VAL A 454 -37.97 -11.39 7.85
N LEU A 455 -38.02 -11.01 6.58
CA LEU A 455 -37.78 -9.63 6.13
C LEU A 455 -38.77 -8.65 6.77
N LYS A 456 -40.07 -9.01 6.78
CA LYS A 456 -41.11 -8.20 7.42
C LYS A 456 -40.91 -8.08 8.93
N ALA A 457 -40.52 -9.16 9.61
CA ALA A 457 -40.21 -9.14 11.04
C ALA A 457 -39.00 -8.28 11.38
N ALA A 458 -37.99 -8.24 10.50
CA ALA A 458 -36.84 -7.36 10.62
C ALA A 458 -37.15 -5.89 10.24
N GLY A 459 -38.30 -5.62 9.62
CA GLY A 459 -38.67 -4.30 9.12
C GLY A 459 -37.92 -3.90 7.83
N LEU A 460 -37.49 -4.90 7.04
CA LEU A 460 -36.71 -4.70 5.82
C LEU A 460 -37.56 -4.94 4.57
N GLU A 461 -37.63 -3.95 3.69
CA GLU A 461 -38.18 -4.12 2.34
C GLU A 461 -37.10 -3.89 1.28
N ILE A 462 -36.78 -4.96 0.53
CA ILE A 462 -35.72 -4.94 -0.49
C ILE A 462 -36.19 -4.17 -1.73
N GLY A 463 -35.40 -3.17 -2.12
CA GLY A 463 -35.70 -2.19 -3.15
C GLY A 463 -36.17 -0.84 -2.60
N LEU A 464 -36.51 -0.76 -1.31
CA LEU A 464 -36.86 0.49 -0.63
C LEU A 464 -35.85 0.83 0.47
N ASN A 465 -35.78 0.01 1.52
CA ASN A 465 -34.89 0.24 2.67
C ASN A 465 -33.44 -0.17 2.38
N TYR A 466 -33.26 -1.20 1.57
CA TYR A 466 -31.96 -1.69 1.12
C TYR A 466 -32.07 -2.14 -0.35
N PRO A 467 -31.10 -1.80 -1.23
CA PRO A 467 -31.23 -2.08 -2.66
C PRO A 467 -31.28 -3.57 -2.99
N LYS A 468 -31.95 -3.89 -4.10
CA LYS A 468 -31.85 -5.23 -4.71
C LYS A 468 -30.42 -5.47 -5.21
N PRO A 469 -29.95 -6.73 -5.25
CA PRO A 469 -28.68 -7.07 -5.88
C PRO A 469 -28.60 -6.49 -7.30
N ILE A 470 -27.56 -5.67 -7.55
CA ILE A 470 -27.36 -4.98 -8.83
C ILE A 470 -27.09 -5.95 -10.00
N ILE A 471 -26.58 -7.13 -9.67
CA ILE A 471 -26.34 -8.24 -10.58
C ILE A 471 -26.48 -9.53 -9.78
N ASP A 472 -27.05 -10.55 -10.41
CA ASP A 472 -27.10 -11.91 -9.87
C ASP A 472 -25.73 -12.60 -9.96
N VAL A 473 -25.42 -13.50 -9.03
CA VAL A 473 -24.11 -14.18 -8.94
C VAL A 473 -23.87 -15.09 -10.15
N GLU A 474 -24.87 -15.83 -10.61
CA GLU A 474 -24.72 -16.73 -11.76
C GLU A 474 -24.57 -15.93 -13.05
N LEU A 475 -25.36 -14.87 -13.21
CA LEU A 475 -25.21 -13.97 -14.36
C LEU A 475 -23.84 -13.27 -14.37
N ALA A 476 -23.29 -12.92 -13.20
CA ALA A 476 -21.95 -12.37 -13.09
C ALA A 476 -20.87 -13.38 -13.51
N ARG A 477 -21.02 -14.65 -13.10
CA ARG A 477 -20.13 -15.75 -13.49
C ARG A 477 -20.14 -15.98 -15.00
N GLU A 478 -21.32 -16.09 -15.60
CA GLU A 478 -21.47 -16.26 -17.05
C GLU A 478 -20.79 -15.12 -17.83
N ARG A 479 -21.06 -13.87 -17.45
CA ARG A 479 -20.47 -12.68 -18.09
C ARG A 479 -18.96 -12.61 -17.93
N LEU A 480 -18.45 -13.00 -16.77
CA LEU A 480 -17.01 -13.05 -16.53
C LEU A 480 -16.35 -14.11 -17.43
N SER A 481 -16.92 -15.31 -17.52
CA SER A 481 -16.41 -16.37 -18.40
C SER A 481 -16.41 -15.92 -19.87
N GLU A 482 -17.50 -15.30 -20.34
CA GLU A 482 -17.58 -14.76 -21.70
C GLU A 482 -16.51 -13.68 -21.96
N ALA A 483 -16.31 -12.78 -21.00
CA ALA A 483 -15.30 -11.73 -21.08
C ALA A 483 -13.87 -12.31 -21.16
N ILE A 484 -13.59 -13.37 -20.39
CA ILE A 484 -12.30 -14.05 -20.39
C ILE A 484 -12.07 -14.80 -21.70
N SER A 485 -13.08 -15.49 -22.25
CA SER A 485 -12.97 -16.11 -23.57
C SER A 485 -12.73 -15.08 -24.68
N THR A 486 -13.39 -13.92 -24.60
CA THR A 486 -13.17 -12.81 -25.54
C THR A 486 -11.74 -12.26 -25.44
N MET A 487 -11.24 -12.08 -24.22
CA MET A 487 -9.87 -11.64 -23.95
C MET A 487 -8.84 -12.63 -24.52
N GLN A 488 -9.04 -13.94 -24.31
CA GLN A 488 -8.17 -14.99 -24.83
C GLN A 488 -8.18 -15.03 -26.36
N ALA A 489 -9.36 -14.87 -26.99
CA ALA A 489 -9.49 -14.82 -28.45
C ALA A 489 -8.84 -13.57 -29.08
N ALA A 490 -8.81 -12.45 -28.36
CA ALA A 490 -8.19 -11.21 -28.81
C ALA A 490 -6.66 -11.15 -28.59
N ALA A 491 -6.11 -12.08 -27.79
CA ALA A 491 -4.68 -12.13 -27.54
C ALA A 491 -3.92 -12.66 -28.80
N PRO A 492 -2.85 -11.99 -29.25
CA PRO A 492 -2.08 -12.44 -30.41
C PRO A 492 -1.40 -13.79 -30.14
N ALA A 493 -1.37 -14.67 -31.15
CA ALA A 493 -0.87 -16.04 -31.06
C ALA A 493 0.60 -16.20 -30.61
N ASP A 494 1.41 -15.14 -30.70
CA ASP A 494 2.82 -15.13 -30.26
C ASP A 494 2.99 -14.90 -28.74
N ASN A 495 1.90 -14.65 -27.99
CA ASN A 495 1.89 -14.62 -26.53
C ASN A 495 0.92 -15.69 -26.03
N PRO A 496 1.33 -16.97 -25.93
CA PRO A 496 0.50 -17.95 -25.28
C PRO A 496 0.33 -17.52 -23.82
N ILE A 497 -0.90 -17.20 -23.43
CA ILE A 497 -1.32 -17.17 -22.03
C ILE A 497 -1.33 -18.64 -21.58
N ALA A 498 -0.15 -19.24 -21.46
CA ALA A 498 0.05 -20.60 -21.03
C ALA A 498 1.12 -20.54 -19.94
N ASN A 499 0.67 -20.58 -18.67
CA ASN A 499 1.31 -21.01 -17.41
C ASN A 499 2.82 -20.78 -17.13
N ASP A 500 3.58 -20.23 -18.06
CA ASP A 500 5.00 -19.93 -17.95
C ASP A 500 5.18 -18.46 -17.62
N GLU A 501 6.17 -18.21 -16.77
CA GLU A 501 6.60 -16.93 -16.22
C GLU A 501 7.12 -15.97 -17.31
N VAL A 502 6.36 -15.69 -18.37
CA VAL A 502 6.72 -14.70 -19.39
C VAL A 502 6.45 -13.31 -18.83
N VAL A 503 7.32 -12.92 -17.90
CA VAL A 503 7.42 -11.53 -17.44
C VAL A 503 8.11 -10.75 -18.55
N PHE A 504 7.57 -9.58 -18.89
CA PHE A 504 8.21 -8.67 -19.84
C PHE A 504 9.62 -8.32 -19.33
N GLU A 505 10.67 -8.94 -19.92
CA GLU A 505 12.05 -8.63 -19.60
C GLU A 505 12.44 -7.26 -20.20
N ASN A 506 13.06 -6.39 -19.41
CA ASN A 506 13.74 -5.19 -19.89
C ASN A 506 15.11 -5.53 -20.52
N SER A 507 15.20 -6.59 -21.33
CA SER A 507 16.48 -7.05 -21.88
C SER A 507 16.86 -6.32 -23.17
N GLU A 508 17.27 -5.06 -23.07
CA GLU A 508 18.23 -4.44 -24.00
C GLU A 508 19.08 -3.38 -23.26
N CYS A 509 20.01 -3.80 -22.40
CA CYS A 509 21.08 -2.93 -21.90
C CYS A 509 22.31 -3.75 -21.52
N ASN A 510 23.14 -4.09 -22.50
CA ASN A 510 24.52 -4.50 -22.24
C ASN A 510 25.48 -3.63 -23.06
N GLY A 511 26.13 -2.69 -22.39
CA GLY A 511 27.20 -1.88 -22.94
C GLY A 511 28.33 -1.78 -21.92
N HIS A 512 29.43 -2.49 -22.18
CA HIS A 512 30.68 -2.36 -21.45
C HIS A 512 31.18 -0.92 -21.50
N LEU A 513 31.48 -0.34 -20.33
CA LEU A 513 32.21 0.93 -20.23
C LEU A 513 33.43 0.76 -19.32
N VAL A 514 34.59 0.96 -19.95
CA VAL A 514 35.92 0.99 -19.36
C VAL A 514 36.09 2.27 -18.54
N THR A 515 36.54 2.14 -17.30
CA THR A 515 36.86 3.26 -16.38
C THR A 515 38.30 3.78 -16.58
N PRO A 516 38.52 5.10 -16.53
CA PRO A 516 39.75 5.68 -16.01
C PRO A 516 39.56 6.19 -14.57
N ASN A 517 40.57 5.95 -13.74
CA ASN A 517 40.64 6.25 -12.31
C ASN A 517 40.56 7.75 -11.97
N ALA A 518 39.75 8.10 -10.96
CA ALA A 518 40.01 9.19 -10.02
C ALA A 518 39.28 8.92 -8.69
N THR A 519 40.01 8.99 -7.58
CA THR A 519 39.62 8.55 -6.24
C THR A 519 38.88 9.63 -5.44
N CYS A 520 37.67 9.29 -4.98
CA CYS A 520 37.03 9.83 -3.77
C CYS A 520 36.25 8.67 -3.13
N PRO A 521 36.29 8.46 -1.80
CA PRO A 521 35.61 7.33 -1.18
C PRO A 521 34.10 7.61 -1.17
N SER A 522 33.39 7.14 -2.19
CA SER A 522 31.94 7.17 -2.23
C SER A 522 31.40 5.76 -2.00
N ASN A 523 30.63 5.61 -0.92
CA ASN A 523 29.68 4.51 -0.83
C ASN A 523 28.52 4.78 -1.80
N SER A 524 28.16 3.73 -2.53
CA SER A 524 27.06 3.55 -3.50
C SER A 524 27.18 4.24 -4.87
N SER A 525 27.82 3.55 -5.82
CA SER A 525 27.71 3.81 -7.26
C SER A 525 26.42 3.26 -7.90
N ARG A 526 25.49 2.73 -7.07
CA ARG A 526 24.27 2.03 -7.51
C ARG A 526 22.96 2.72 -7.11
N ASP A 527 22.98 3.84 -6.40
CA ASP A 527 21.77 4.58 -6.01
C ASP A 527 20.87 4.90 -7.21
N GLN A 528 19.68 4.31 -7.24
CA GLN A 528 18.54 4.65 -8.12
C GLN A 528 18.95 4.96 -9.57
N LYS A 529 19.67 4.05 -10.25
CA LYS A 529 19.87 4.20 -11.70
C LYS A 529 18.51 4.07 -12.40
N VAL A 530 18.06 5.16 -13.02
CA VAL A 530 16.83 5.17 -13.83
C VAL A 530 17.05 4.27 -15.06
N PRO A 531 16.21 3.24 -15.30
CA PRO A 531 16.27 2.46 -16.53
C PRO A 531 15.97 3.36 -17.74
N SER A 532 16.88 3.47 -18.70
CA SER A 532 16.67 4.30 -19.89
C SER A 532 15.76 3.59 -20.91
N ILE A 533 14.57 4.14 -21.18
CA ILE A 533 13.74 3.71 -22.32
C ILE A 533 14.02 4.65 -23.49
N ARG A 534 14.74 4.18 -24.52
CA ARG A 534 14.87 4.92 -25.80
C ARG A 534 13.77 4.47 -26.76
N ASN A 535 12.85 5.37 -27.11
CA ASN A 535 11.95 5.19 -28.26
C ASN A 535 12.75 5.40 -29.55
N GLY A 536 13.03 4.31 -30.27
CA GLY A 536 13.69 4.34 -31.57
C GLY A 536 12.86 3.64 -32.64
N ILE A 537 12.17 4.42 -33.47
CA ILE A 537 11.68 3.95 -34.78
C ILE A 537 12.93 3.74 -35.66
N ALA A 538 13.24 2.50 -35.99
CA ALA A 538 14.32 2.18 -36.93
C ALA A 538 13.86 1.11 -37.93
N ASN A 539 13.42 1.59 -39.10
CA ASN A 539 13.41 0.84 -40.35
C ASN A 539 14.82 0.29 -40.63
N LYS A 540 15.02 -1.02 -40.70
CA LYS A 540 16.16 -1.59 -41.44
C LYS A 540 15.81 -2.89 -42.18
N LYS A 541 15.98 -2.79 -43.49
CA LYS A 541 16.10 -3.88 -44.47
C LYS A 541 17.23 -4.84 -44.08
N ARG A 542 16.95 -6.14 -44.17
CA ARG A 542 17.95 -7.22 -44.18
C ARG A 542 18.83 -7.15 -45.43
N PRO A 543 20.08 -7.63 -45.33
CA PRO A 543 20.63 -8.52 -46.33
C PRO A 543 21.05 -9.88 -45.73
N LYS A 544 20.99 -10.89 -46.62
CA LYS A 544 21.41 -12.28 -46.46
C LYS A 544 22.93 -12.42 -46.64
N THR A 545 23.52 -13.39 -45.94
CA THR A 545 24.61 -14.29 -46.38
C THR A 545 24.72 -15.38 -45.30
N GLU A 546 24.32 -16.62 -45.57
CA GLU A 546 25.03 -17.74 -46.22
C GLU A 546 25.71 -18.68 -45.21
N GLU A 547 25.51 -19.95 -45.49
CA GLU A 547 25.76 -21.15 -44.69
C GLU A 547 27.25 -21.45 -44.54
N GLU A 548 27.61 -22.16 -43.48
CA GLU A 548 28.59 -23.25 -43.60
C GLU A 548 28.38 -24.28 -42.48
N GLU A 549 28.12 -25.51 -42.90
CA GLU A 549 28.02 -26.73 -42.11
C GLU A 549 29.38 -27.18 -41.57
N ARG A 550 29.38 -27.87 -40.42
CA ARG A 550 30.28 -29.01 -40.17
C ARG A 550 29.70 -29.93 -39.10
N GLN A 551 29.36 -31.14 -39.53
CA GLN A 551 29.13 -32.33 -38.71
C GLN A 551 30.49 -32.93 -38.30
N GLU A 552 30.60 -33.51 -37.10
CA GLU A 552 30.88 -34.95 -36.91
C GLU A 552 30.96 -35.34 -35.42
N THR A 553 30.10 -36.32 -35.11
CA THR A 553 30.09 -37.42 -34.13
C THR A 553 31.35 -37.76 -33.30
N ASP A 554 31.15 -38.13 -32.03
CA ASP A 554 31.45 -39.51 -31.59
C ASP A 554 30.77 -39.91 -30.26
N GLU A 555 30.23 -41.13 -30.23
CA GLU A 555 29.60 -41.84 -29.11
C GLU A 555 30.64 -42.59 -28.24
N PHE A 556 30.40 -42.76 -26.93
CA PHE A 556 30.79 -43.99 -26.21
C PHE A 556 29.95 -44.25 -24.93
N HIS A 557 29.25 -45.40 -24.94
CA HIS A 557 28.71 -46.33 -23.89
C HIS A 557 28.26 -45.85 -22.49
N ARG A 558 26.99 -46.12 -22.05
CA ARG A 558 26.39 -47.37 -21.44
C ARG A 558 27.18 -47.92 -20.23
N GLN A 559 26.63 -48.32 -19.06
CA GLN A 559 25.28 -48.64 -18.59
C GLN A 559 25.29 -48.91 -17.05
N LYS A 560 24.12 -48.72 -16.40
CA LYS A 560 23.51 -49.51 -15.28
C LYS A 560 23.99 -49.39 -13.80
N LYS A 561 23.08 -48.87 -12.95
CA LYS A 561 22.10 -49.57 -12.05
C LYS A 561 22.17 -49.21 -10.54
N ASN A 562 20.97 -48.91 -10.02
CA ASN A 562 20.40 -49.12 -8.67
C ASN A 562 21.06 -48.35 -7.49
N GLU A 563 20.38 -47.83 -6.48
CA GLU A 563 19.00 -48.01 -5.97
C GLU A 563 18.70 -46.94 -4.89
N LYS A 564 17.40 -46.78 -4.57
CA LYS A 564 16.78 -46.21 -3.35
C LYS A 564 16.66 -44.69 -3.23
N GLY A 565 15.43 -44.24 -3.49
CA GLY A 565 14.90 -42.98 -3.03
C GLY A 565 14.31 -43.08 -1.61
N GLU A 566 14.33 -41.95 -0.92
CA GLU A 566 13.42 -41.59 0.16
C GLU A 566 12.79 -40.25 -0.24
N VAL A 567 11.49 -40.28 -0.52
CA VAL A 567 10.69 -39.08 -0.79
C VAL A 567 10.05 -38.67 0.53
N SER A 568 10.34 -37.45 0.96
CA SER A 568 9.67 -36.74 2.05
C SER A 568 8.24 -36.42 1.64
N LYS A 569 7.28 -36.85 2.46
CA LYS A 569 5.88 -36.43 2.37
C LYS A 569 5.72 -35.09 3.09
N MET A 570 5.33 -34.05 2.36
CA MET A 570 4.63 -32.89 2.89
C MET A 570 3.70 -32.38 1.79
N ASP A 571 2.50 -31.94 2.19
CA ASP A 571 1.45 -31.29 1.41
C ASP A 571 0.42 -32.20 0.71
N GLU A 572 -0.59 -32.62 1.48
CA GLU A 572 -1.98 -32.77 1.03
C GLU A 572 -2.88 -32.61 2.27
N GLU A 573 -3.60 -31.49 2.38
CA GLU A 573 -4.92 -31.44 3.05
C GLU A 573 -5.62 -30.11 2.69
N LEU A 574 -6.23 -30.12 1.50
CA LEU A 574 -7.37 -29.28 1.13
C LEU A 574 -8.42 -30.23 0.54
N CYS A 575 -9.67 -30.00 0.92
CA CYS A 575 -10.91 -30.73 0.55
C CYS A 575 -11.27 -31.96 1.40
N SER A 576 -12.12 -31.75 2.41
CA SER A 576 -13.40 -32.49 2.49
C SER A 576 -14.41 -31.79 3.40
N THR A 577 -15.66 -31.78 2.95
CA THR A 577 -16.85 -31.17 3.55
C THR A 577 -17.55 -32.09 4.56
N ALA A 578 -18.15 -31.46 5.58
CA ALA A 578 -19.32 -31.87 6.37
C ALA A 578 -19.23 -33.15 7.25
N GLU A 579 -19.36 -32.98 8.57
CA GLU A 579 -20.54 -33.44 9.33
C GLU A 579 -20.59 -32.86 10.76
N SER A 580 -21.80 -32.88 11.30
CA SER A 580 -22.35 -32.13 12.43
C SER A 580 -21.95 -32.65 13.82
N SER A 581 -21.79 -31.75 14.81
CA SER A 581 -22.71 -31.61 15.96
C SER A 581 -22.04 -31.14 17.28
N SER A 582 -22.68 -30.10 17.84
CA SER A 582 -23.00 -29.91 19.27
C SER A 582 -21.91 -29.98 20.33
N MET A 583 -21.58 -28.84 20.96
CA MET A 583 -21.70 -28.67 22.42
C MET A 583 -21.60 -27.19 22.84
N LYS A 584 -22.65 -26.73 23.54
CA LYS A 584 -22.74 -25.44 24.25
C LYS A 584 -21.73 -25.38 25.40
N LYS A 585 -20.98 -24.28 25.52
CA LYS A 585 -20.57 -23.74 26.83
C LYS A 585 -20.69 -22.21 26.82
N GLN A 586 -21.55 -21.73 27.71
CA GLN A 586 -21.65 -20.32 28.11
C GLN A 586 -20.33 -19.89 28.74
N ASN A 587 -19.83 -18.71 28.37
CA ASN A 587 -18.94 -17.94 29.21
C ASN A 587 -19.26 -16.45 29.05
N THR A 588 -19.66 -15.85 30.16
CA THR A 588 -19.86 -14.43 30.37
C THR A 588 -18.51 -13.74 30.52
N SER A 589 -18.22 -12.73 29.71
CA SER A 589 -17.27 -11.68 30.11
C SER A 589 -17.59 -10.34 29.45
N SER A 590 -17.73 -9.36 30.32
CA SER A 590 -17.88 -7.94 30.08
C SER A 590 -16.64 -7.36 29.39
N SER A 591 -16.83 -6.65 28.27
CA SER A 591 -15.81 -5.80 27.67
C SER A 591 -16.41 -4.43 27.33
N SER A 592 -15.73 -3.39 27.80
CA SER A 592 -16.04 -1.98 27.58
C SER A 592 -15.99 -1.64 26.10
N ARG A 593 -17.15 -1.32 25.51
CA ARG A 593 -17.28 -0.88 24.12
C ARG A 593 -16.95 0.61 24.02
N HIS A 594 -15.90 0.95 23.27
CA HIS A 594 -15.88 2.20 22.51
C HIS A 594 -16.56 1.92 21.16
N SER A 595 -17.88 2.08 21.13
CA SER A 595 -18.68 1.95 19.91
C SER A 595 -18.84 3.31 19.24
N PHE A 596 -18.43 3.42 17.97
CA PHE A 596 -18.88 4.48 17.08
C PHE A 596 -20.41 4.36 16.92
N SER A 597 -21.14 5.40 17.30
CA SER A 597 -22.58 5.53 17.03
C SER A 597 -22.82 6.79 16.21
N VAL A 598 -23.58 6.64 15.12
CA VAL A 598 -24.06 7.76 14.29
C VAL A 598 -25.37 8.26 14.93
N PRO A 599 -25.49 9.55 15.31
CA PRO A 599 -26.75 10.06 15.85
C PRO A 599 -27.79 10.27 14.75
N GLU A 600 -29.00 9.80 14.99
CA GLU A 600 -30.21 10.23 14.27
C GLU A 600 -30.50 11.70 14.62
N GLY A 601 -30.71 12.54 13.61
CA GLY A 601 -30.99 13.96 13.78
C GLY A 601 -32.35 14.20 14.42
N THR A 602 -32.36 14.68 15.66
CA THR A 602 -33.58 15.19 16.31
C THR A 602 -33.88 16.60 15.82
N SER A 603 -35.03 16.76 15.17
CA SER A 603 -35.64 18.05 14.87
C SER A 603 -36.02 18.77 16.17
N SER A 604 -35.38 19.90 16.46
CA SER A 604 -35.86 20.84 17.49
C SER A 604 -36.63 21.96 16.79
N GLY A 605 -37.95 21.91 16.91
CA GLY A 605 -38.84 22.99 16.46
C GLY A 605 -38.63 24.23 17.33
N THR A 606 -38.23 25.33 16.72
CA THR A 606 -38.16 26.64 17.36
C THR A 606 -39.49 27.35 17.16
N SER A 607 -40.24 27.54 18.23
CA SER A 607 -41.46 28.34 18.28
C SER A 607 -41.12 29.82 18.12
N VAL A 608 -41.58 30.44 17.03
CA VAL A 608 -41.48 31.87 16.78
C VAL A 608 -42.68 32.57 17.45
N HIS A 609 -42.40 33.43 18.43
CA HIS A 609 -43.39 34.35 18.99
C HIS A 609 -43.65 35.50 18.00
N TYR A 610 -44.89 35.60 17.52
CA TYR A 610 -45.40 36.79 16.84
C TYR A 610 -45.80 37.84 17.88
N GLN A 611 -45.21 39.04 17.79
CA GLN A 611 -45.73 40.27 18.38
C GLN A 611 -46.54 41.00 17.30
N GLU A 612 -47.86 41.01 17.44
CA GLU A 612 -48.74 41.93 16.71
C GLU A 612 -48.95 43.20 17.55
N SER A 613 -48.81 44.34 16.87
CA SER A 613 -49.13 45.67 17.40
C SER A 613 -50.50 46.12 16.89
N SER A 614 -51.19 46.90 17.73
CA SER A 614 -52.28 47.85 17.42
C SER A 614 -53.72 47.31 17.51
N MET A 615 -54.38 47.49 18.64
CA MET A 615 -55.27 48.63 18.97
C MET A 615 -55.87 48.44 20.37
#